data_AF-A0A3D1T2J4-F1
#
_entry.id   AF-A0A3D1T2J4-F1
#
_cell.length_a   1.000
_cell.length_b   1.000
_cell.length_c   1.000
_cell.angle_alpha   90.00
_cell.angle_beta   90.00
_cell.angle_gamma   90.00
#
_symmetry.space_group_name_H-M   'P 1'
#
loop_
_entity.id
_entity.type
_entity.pdbx_description
1 polymer ?
#
loop_
_entity_poly.entity_id
_entity_poly.type
_entity_poly.pdbx_seq_one_letter_code
_entity_poly.pdbx_strand_id
1 'polypeptide(L)'
;AAILRANSINELVSSLQRPRRIMLMVKAGAPVDALLEQLTRVLESGDIIIDGGNSHFRDTQRRAEMLTAKGLHYLGVGVSGGEAG
;
A
#
# COMPACT_ATOMS: atom_id res chain seq x y z
N ALA A 1 13.12 17.25 3.69
CA ALA A 1 11.95 16.76 2.96
C ALA A 1 10.71 17.43 3.56
N ALA A 2 9.82 17.99 2.74
CA ALA A 2 8.58 18.57 3.23
C ALA A 2 7.54 17.47 3.43
N ILE A 3 6.78 17.54 4.53
CA ILE A 3 5.61 16.69 4.73
C ILE A 3 4.44 17.35 4.01
N LEU A 4 3.88 16.67 3.02
CA LEU A 4 2.72 17.13 2.27
C LEU A 4 1.47 16.41 2.80
N ARG A 5 0.44 17.19 3.14
CA ARG A 5 -0.88 16.65 3.46
C ARG A 5 -1.64 16.42 2.16
N ALA A 6 -2.32 15.29 2.05
CA ALA A 6 -3.33 15.02 1.04
C ALA A 6 -4.69 14.80 1.72
N ASN A 7 -5.76 15.32 1.13
CA ASN A 7 -7.13 15.18 1.62
C ASN A 7 -7.93 14.12 0.84
N SER A 8 -7.31 13.48 -0.15
CA SER A 8 -7.88 12.38 -0.92
C SER A 8 -6.79 11.44 -1.45
N ILE A 9 -7.18 10.22 -1.85
CA ILE A 9 -6.27 9.26 -2.49
C ILE A 9 -5.71 9.80 -3.81
N ASN A 10 -6.53 10.49 -4.62
CA ASN A 10 -6.08 11.09 -5.87
C ASN A 10 -5.00 12.13 -5.64
N GLU A 11 -5.19 13.00 -4.64
CA GLU A 11 -4.22 14.02 -4.27
C GLU A 11 -2.90 13.37 -3.80
N LEU A 12 -2.98 12.35 -2.93
CA LEU A 12 -1.82 11.59 -2.48
C LEU A 12 -1.04 11.00 -3.68
N VAL A 13 -1.71 10.25 -4.54
CA VAL A 13 -1.11 9.57 -5.70
C VAL A 13 -0.50 10.57 -6.70
N SER A 14 -1.12 11.75 -6.86
CA SER A 14 -0.61 12.82 -7.73
C SER A 14 0.63 13.52 -7.18
N SER A 15 0.81 13.55 -5.85
CA SER A 15 1.97 14.18 -5.20
C SER A 15 3.24 13.32 -5.20
N LEU A 16 3.12 12.04 -5.57
CA LEU A 16 4.21 11.08 -5.53
C LEU A 16 4.90 10.95 -6.90
N GLN A 17 6.23 10.85 -6.89
CA GLN A 17 6.99 10.51 -8.09
C GLN A 17 6.75 9.06 -8.50
N ARG A 18 6.74 8.82 -9.82
CA ARG A 18 6.65 7.47 -10.39
C ARG A 18 8.05 6.80 -10.42
N PRO A 19 8.14 5.46 -10.25
CA PRO A 19 7.08 4.58 -9.78
C PRO A 19 6.72 4.91 -8.33
N ARG A 20 5.41 4.99 -8.06
CA ARG A 20 4.88 5.44 -6.77
C ARG A 20 5.13 4.36 -5.73
N ARG A 21 5.51 4.77 -4.53
CA ARG A 21 5.77 3.88 -3.39
C ARG A 21 4.84 4.28 -2.25
N ILE A 22 3.92 3.41 -1.88
CA ILE A 22 2.88 3.70 -0.87
C ILE A 22 2.99 2.67 0.25
N MET A 23 3.26 3.14 1.46
CA MET A 23 3.30 2.30 2.67
C MET A 23 1.97 2.38 3.42
N LEU A 24 1.37 1.23 3.69
CA LEU A 24 0.12 1.06 4.41
C LEU A 24 0.42 0.75 5.88
N MET A 25 -0.10 1.58 6.77
CA MET A 25 -0.03 1.41 8.24
C MET A 25 -1.46 1.47 8.79
N VAL A 26 -2.27 0.48 8.41
CA VAL A 26 -3.68 0.38 8.81
C VAL A 26 -3.96 -0.94 9.50
N LYS A 27 -5.14 -1.09 10.12
CA LYS A 27 -5.55 -2.34 10.75
C LYS A 27 -5.57 -3.48 9.72
N ALA A 28 -4.92 -4.59 10.06
CA ALA A 28 -4.88 -5.80 9.24
C ALA A 28 -6.29 -6.34 8.92
N GLY A 29 -6.39 -7.06 7.81
CA GLY A 29 -7.65 -7.64 7.30
C GLY A 29 -8.42 -6.68 6.38
N ALA A 30 -9.74 -6.64 6.53
CA ALA A 30 -10.66 -5.91 5.62
C ALA A 30 -10.29 -4.44 5.33
N PRO A 31 -9.75 -3.64 6.27
CA PRO A 31 -9.35 -2.27 5.96
C PRO A 31 -8.23 -2.17 4.93
N VAL A 32 -7.28 -3.11 4.93
CA VAL A 32 -6.24 -3.17 3.89
C VAL A 32 -6.89 -3.46 2.54
N ASP A 33 -7.79 -4.45 2.47
CA ASP A 33 -8.45 -4.82 1.22
C ASP A 33 -9.30 -3.69 0.63
N ALA A 34 -10.03 -2.95 1.48
CA ALA A 34 -10.79 -1.78 1.06
C ALA A 34 -9.90 -0.66 0.50
N LEU A 35 -8.72 -0.45 1.11
CA LEU A 35 -7.77 0.55 0.62
C LEU A 35 -7.10 0.12 -0.68
N LEU A 36 -6.76 -1.17 -0.82
CA LEU A 36 -6.25 -1.74 -2.07
C LEU A 36 -7.24 -1.56 -3.22
N GLU A 37 -8.54 -1.76 -2.97
CA GLU A 37 -9.56 -1.52 -3.99
C GLU A 37 -9.53 -0.07 -4.49
N GLN A 38 -9.47 0.91 -3.58
CA GLN A 38 -9.41 2.32 -3.94
C GLN A 38 -8.12 2.67 -4.69
N LEU A 39 -6.96 2.20 -4.21
CA LEU A 39 -5.67 2.43 -4.84
C LEU A 39 -5.59 1.83 -6.24
N THR A 40 -6.12 0.63 -6.46
CA THR A 40 -6.06 0.00 -7.79
C THR A 40 -6.83 0.73 -8.88
N ARG A 41 -7.69 1.70 -8.53
CA ARG A 41 -8.41 2.54 -9.51
C ARG A 41 -7.56 3.72 -10.01
N VAL A 42 -6.47 4.04 -9.33
CA VAL A 42 -5.71 5.29 -9.55
C VAL A 42 -4.21 5.06 -9.74
N LEU A 43 -3.71 3.88 -9.39
CA LEU A 43 -2.33 3.48 -9.62
C LEU A 43 -2.13 2.95 -11.05
N GLU A 44 -0.89 3.03 -11.49
CA GLU A 44 -0.46 2.59 -12.82
C GLU A 44 0.51 1.41 -12.70
N SER A 45 0.66 0.64 -13.79
CA SER A 45 1.59 -0.49 -13.82
C SER A 45 3.01 -0.07 -13.40
N GLY A 46 3.63 -0.86 -12.53
CA GLY A 46 4.94 -0.60 -11.94
C GLY A 46 4.90 0.13 -10.60
N ASP A 47 3.75 0.67 -10.18
CA ASP A 47 3.60 1.24 -8.82
C ASP A 47 3.69 0.15 -7.74
N ILE A 48 4.13 0.56 -6.55
CA ILE A 48 4.53 -0.32 -5.45
C ILE A 48 3.71 -0.01 -4.20
N ILE A 49 3.07 -1.04 -3.66
CA ILE A 49 2.34 -1.00 -2.39
C ILE A 49 3.10 -1.84 -1.36
N ILE A 50 3.31 -1.28 -0.17
CA ILE A 50 4.01 -1.90 0.94
C ILE A 50 3.05 -2.00 2.12
N ASP A 51 2.70 -3.20 2.57
CA ASP A 51 1.89 -3.42 3.77
C ASP A 51 2.80 -3.61 4.98
N GLY A 52 2.89 -2.57 5.81
CA GLY A 52 3.68 -2.55 7.04
C GLY A 52 2.94 -3.12 8.25
N GLY A 53 1.69 -3.57 8.07
CA GLY A 53 0.86 -4.08 9.14
C GLY A 53 1.16 -5.52 9.52
N ASN A 54 0.52 -5.98 10.60
CA ASN A 54 0.56 -7.38 11.04
C ASN A 54 -0.46 -8.25 10.30
N SER A 55 -0.46 -8.19 8.96
CA SER A 55 -1.33 -9.00 8.10
C SER A 55 -0.92 -10.48 8.17
N HIS A 56 -1.91 -11.37 8.12
CA HIS A 56 -1.64 -12.81 8.05
C HIS A 56 -1.00 -13.15 6.68
N PHE A 57 0.03 -13.99 6.65
CA PHE A 57 0.84 -14.23 5.44
C PHE A 57 0.02 -14.71 4.23
N ARG A 58 -1.06 -15.47 4.46
CA ARG A 58 -1.97 -15.90 3.37
C ARG A 58 -2.73 -14.74 2.73
N ASP A 59 -3.08 -13.72 3.50
CA ASP A 59 -3.68 -12.50 2.95
C ASP A 59 -2.66 -11.75 2.09
N THR A 60 -1.41 -11.67 2.55
CA THR A 60 -0.30 -11.09 1.78
C THR A 60 -0.10 -11.81 0.44
N GLN A 61 -0.08 -13.15 0.42
CA GLN A 61 0.05 -13.92 -0.82
C GLN A 61 -1.11 -13.65 -1.79
N ARG A 62 -2.36 -13.75 -1.31
CA ARG A 62 -3.55 -13.47 -2.12
C ARG A 62 -3.54 -12.06 -2.71
N ARG A 63 -3.16 -11.05 -1.91
CA ARG A 63 -3.06 -9.65 -2.35
C ARG A 63 -1.95 -9.47 -3.38
N ALA A 64 -0.79 -10.10 -3.17
CA ALA A 64 0.31 -10.05 -4.11
C ALA A 64 -0.06 -10.62 -5.48
N GLU A 65 -0.72 -11.77 -5.53
CA GLU A 65 -1.20 -12.38 -6.77
C GLU A 65 -2.21 -11.47 -7.49
N MET A 66 -3.22 -10.98 -6.75
CA MET A 66 -4.25 -10.08 -7.28
C MET A 66 -3.66 -8.79 -7.87
N LEU A 67 -2.67 -8.19 -7.20
CA LEU A 67 -2.06 -6.93 -7.62
C LEU A 67 -1.06 -7.13 -8.76
N THR A 68 -0.32 -8.24 -8.75
CA THR A 68 0.59 -8.62 -9.85
C THR A 68 -0.18 -8.79 -11.16
N ALA A 69 -1.38 -9.39 -11.11
CA ALA A 69 -2.26 -9.51 -12.28
C ALA A 69 -2.71 -8.15 -12.86
N LYS A 70 -2.62 -7.07 -12.07
CA LYS A 70 -2.90 -5.69 -12.48
C LYS A 70 -1.62 -4.89 -12.85
N GLY A 71 -0.46 -5.54 -12.88
CA GLY A 71 0.83 -4.88 -13.12
C GLY A 71 1.37 -4.09 -11.92
N LEU A 72 0.83 -4.29 -10.72
CA LEU A 72 1.24 -3.61 -9.49
C LEU A 72 2.14 -4.51 -8.64
N HIS A 73 3.10 -3.93 -7.95
CA HIS A 73 3.94 -4.65 -7.00
C HIS A 73 3.37 -4.54 -5.58
N TYR A 74 3.39 -5.64 -4.83
CA TYR A 74 2.93 -5.69 -3.44
C TYR A 74 3.97 -6.37 -2.56
N LEU A 75 4.37 -5.70 -1.47
CA LEU A 75 5.32 -6.21 -0.49
C LEU A 75 4.67 -6.24 0.89
N GLY A 76 4.57 -7.41 1.51
CA GLY A 76 4.29 -7.52 2.94
C GLY A 76 5.58 -7.36 3.73
N VAL A 77 5.65 -6.36 4.60
CA VAL A 77 6.83 -6.04 5.41
C VAL A 77 6.43 -6.01 6.88
N GLY A 78 6.87 -7.00 7.65
CA GLY A 78 6.67 -6.99 9.10
C GLY A 78 7.52 -5.88 9.73
N VAL A 79 6.89 -4.96 10.45
CA VAL A 79 7.57 -3.92 11.22
C VAL A 79 7.55 -4.29 12.71
N SER A 80 8.73 -4.38 13.33
CA SER A 80 8.91 -4.71 14.75
C SER A 80 9.69 -3.60 15.44
N GLY A 81 9.44 -3.37 16.74
CA GLY A 81 10.12 -2.32 17.53
C GLY A 81 9.15 -1.39 18.29
N GLY A 82 7.86 -1.44 17.96
CA GLY A 82 6.87 -0.55 18.55
C GLY A 82 7.02 0.88 18.02
N GLU A 83 6.42 1.87 18.69
CA GLU A 83 6.47 3.27 18.28
C GLU A 83 7.89 3.86 18.30
N ALA A 84 8.74 3.40 19.22
CA ALA A 84 10.08 3.95 19.44
C ALA A 84 11.19 3.27 18.62
N GLY A 85 10.88 2.13 17.98
CA GLY A 85 11.85 1.26 17.32
C GLY A 85 12.23 1.67 15.91
#